data_AF-A0A935CT90-F1
#
_entry.id   AF-A0A935CT90-F1
#
_cell.length_a   1.000
_cell.length_b   1.000
_cell.length_c   1.000
_cell.angle_alpha   90.00
_cell.angle_beta   90.00
_cell.angle_gamma   90.00
#
_symmetry.space_group_name_H-M   'P 1'
#
loop_
_entity.id
_entity.type
_entity.pdbx_description
1 polymer ?
#
loop_
_entity_poly.entity_id
_entity_poly.type
_entity_poly.pdbx_seq_one_letter_code
_entity_poly.pdbx_strand_id
1 'polypeptide(L)'
;MATTTVDIPDRDVDALAATIHHANQSREATTIRLAHGGLYTLVTAADENRELGLPAITGDITILGNDADLRRYSDEDFALIAVADGGKLKLERITLAEGSRGALVNRGVLELDRVRVVDNIAKNVPAIIENYGQLRIFDSEISYNQIAGTQRDAGTVLNYGRLELVRSSIESNWISRRYDSLIAASAVLNLGELKLSKVRVRENTAMPELVETSLGAIINAGNGVYQASQLTLENNEPVDTLSAARLVN
;
A
#
# COMPACT_ATOMS: atom_id res chain seq x y z
N MET A 1 -4.66 28.95 -4.29
CA MET A 1 -5.48 28.17 -5.24
C MET A 1 -6.77 27.82 -4.52
N ALA A 2 -7.93 27.96 -5.16
CA ALA A 2 -9.18 27.52 -4.58
C ALA A 2 -9.16 25.98 -4.45
N THR A 3 -9.72 25.45 -3.37
CA THR A 3 -9.91 24.02 -3.16
C THR A 3 -11.40 23.75 -3.25
N THR A 4 -11.79 22.85 -4.14
CA THR A 4 -13.18 22.39 -4.23
C THR A 4 -13.40 21.32 -3.16
N THR A 5 -14.45 21.43 -2.34
CA THR A 5 -14.81 20.43 -1.33
C THR A 5 -16.11 19.73 -1.72
N VAL A 6 -16.12 18.40 -1.70
CA VAL A 6 -17.28 17.57 -2.04
C VAL A 6 -17.54 16.55 -0.94
N ASP A 7 -18.80 16.42 -0.53
CA ASP A 7 -19.23 15.44 0.46
C ASP A 7 -19.83 14.21 -0.22
N ILE A 8 -19.37 13.04 0.18
CA ILE A 8 -19.88 11.75 -0.32
C ILE A 8 -20.73 11.11 0.79
N PRO A 9 -22.02 10.84 0.53
CA PRO A 9 -22.86 10.09 1.46
C PRO A 9 -22.30 8.69 1.78
N ASP A 10 -22.74 8.12 2.90
CA ASP A 10 -22.42 6.73 3.23
C ASP A 10 -22.88 5.78 2.11
N ARG A 11 -22.06 4.76 1.80
CA ARG A 11 -22.30 3.74 0.76
C ARG A 11 -22.40 4.24 -0.67
N ASP A 12 -22.11 5.51 -0.93
CA ASP A 12 -22.19 6.09 -2.28
C ASP A 12 -20.84 6.00 -3.02
N VAL A 13 -20.50 4.78 -3.43
CA VAL A 13 -19.26 4.50 -4.17
C VAL A 13 -19.29 5.09 -5.58
N ASP A 14 -20.46 5.16 -6.20
CA ASP A 14 -20.62 5.76 -7.53
C ASP A 14 -20.33 7.26 -7.48
N ALA A 15 -20.83 7.97 -6.46
CA ALA A 15 -20.48 9.37 -6.25
C ALA A 15 -18.99 9.56 -5.94
N LEU A 16 -18.37 8.67 -5.17
CA LEU A 16 -16.93 8.70 -4.92
C LEU A 16 -16.14 8.57 -6.24
N ALA A 17 -16.45 7.56 -7.05
CA ALA A 17 -15.78 7.31 -8.33
C ALA A 17 -15.99 8.46 -9.32
N ALA A 18 -17.23 8.97 -9.43
CA ALA A 18 -17.55 10.12 -10.28
C ALA A 18 -16.82 11.39 -9.83
N THR A 19 -16.71 11.62 -8.52
CA THR A 19 -16.00 12.77 -7.95
C THR A 19 -14.51 12.69 -8.23
N ILE A 20 -13.90 11.51 -8.09
CA ILE A 20 -12.50 11.28 -8.48
C ILE A 20 -12.29 11.55 -9.96
N HIS A 21 -13.16 11.03 -10.82
CA HIS A 21 -13.07 11.25 -12.26
C HIS A 21 -13.16 12.75 -12.62
N HIS A 22 -14.06 13.50 -12.00
CA HIS A 22 -14.15 14.94 -12.18
C HIS A 22 -12.89 15.67 -11.66
N ALA A 23 -12.42 15.32 -10.45
CA ALA A 23 -11.23 15.92 -9.85
C ALA A 23 -9.97 15.68 -10.70
N ASN A 24 -9.85 14.51 -11.34
CA ASN A 24 -8.78 14.19 -12.27
C ASN A 24 -8.74 15.07 -13.52
N GLN A 25 -9.88 15.64 -13.93
CA GLN A 25 -10.00 16.55 -15.07
C GLN A 25 -9.86 18.03 -14.66
N SER A 26 -9.94 18.30 -13.36
CA SER A 26 -9.81 19.64 -12.80
C SER A 26 -8.35 20.09 -12.73
N ARG A 27 -8.14 21.42 -12.80
CA ARG A 27 -6.86 22.04 -12.46
C ARG A 27 -6.79 22.49 -11.00
N GLU A 28 -7.90 22.41 -10.29
CA GLU A 28 -8.01 22.79 -8.89
C GLU A 28 -7.86 21.58 -7.98
N ALA A 29 -7.22 21.78 -6.83
CA ALA A 29 -7.15 20.75 -5.80
C ALA A 29 -8.57 20.44 -5.29
N THR A 30 -8.88 19.15 -5.12
CA THR A 30 -10.19 18.69 -4.67
C THR A 30 -10.08 17.97 -3.33
N THR A 31 -10.90 18.35 -2.35
CA THR A 31 -11.08 17.64 -1.08
C THR A 31 -12.39 16.87 -1.10
N ILE A 32 -12.32 15.56 -0.99
CA ILE A 32 -13.46 14.65 -0.89
C ILE A 32 -13.62 14.28 0.58
N ARG A 33 -14.79 14.53 1.17
CA ARG A 33 -15.11 14.13 2.55
C ARG A 33 -16.07 12.96 2.52
N LEU A 34 -15.64 11.85 3.09
CA LEU A 34 -16.51 10.69 3.28
C LEU A 34 -17.40 10.89 4.51
N ALA A 35 -18.55 10.23 4.53
CA ALA A 35 -19.40 10.17 5.70
C ALA A 35 -18.64 9.56 6.89
N HIS A 36 -18.83 10.13 8.08
CA HIS A 36 -18.12 9.65 9.27
C HIS A 36 -18.49 8.20 9.59
N GLY A 37 -17.49 7.32 9.71
CA GLY A 37 -17.69 5.89 9.91
C GLY A 37 -18.40 5.19 8.74
N GLY A 38 -18.39 5.80 7.55
CA GLY A 38 -19.08 5.27 6.37
C GLY A 38 -18.44 3.96 5.86
N LEU A 39 -19.21 3.21 5.08
CA LEU A 39 -18.79 1.97 4.42
C LEU A 39 -18.92 2.11 2.91
N TYR A 40 -17.78 2.12 2.23
CA TYR A 40 -17.65 2.23 0.78
C TYR A 40 -17.20 0.89 0.21
N THR A 41 -18.16 0.12 -0.29
CA THR A 41 -17.93 -1.23 -0.77
C THR A 41 -17.79 -1.26 -2.28
N LEU A 42 -16.58 -1.55 -2.77
CA LEU A 42 -16.28 -1.72 -4.19
C LEU A 42 -16.72 -3.11 -4.64
N VAL A 43 -17.80 -3.18 -5.44
CA VAL A 43 -18.38 -4.44 -5.94
C VAL A 43 -17.98 -4.74 -7.38
N THR A 44 -17.45 -3.76 -8.11
CA THR A 44 -16.95 -3.86 -9.49
C THR A 44 -15.72 -3.01 -9.65
N ALA A 45 -14.85 -3.35 -10.60
CA ALA A 45 -13.73 -2.50 -11.00
C ALA A 45 -14.24 -1.23 -11.71
N ALA A 46 -13.64 -0.08 -11.40
CA ALA A 46 -13.85 1.16 -12.15
C ALA A 46 -12.98 1.21 -13.42
N ASP A 47 -11.87 0.45 -13.47
CA ASP A 47 -11.03 0.25 -14.64
C ASP A 47 -10.62 -1.23 -14.73
N GLU A 48 -11.40 -2.03 -15.45
CA GLU A 48 -11.17 -3.46 -15.63
C GLU A 48 -9.81 -3.76 -16.29
N ASN A 49 -9.37 -2.92 -17.22
CA ASN A 49 -8.10 -3.14 -17.95
C ASN A 49 -6.88 -2.98 -17.04
N ARG A 50 -7.01 -2.15 -16.01
CA ARG A 50 -5.97 -1.91 -15.00
C ARG A 50 -6.24 -2.62 -13.68
N GLU A 51 -7.36 -3.33 -13.58
CA GLU A 51 -7.80 -4.01 -12.36
C GLU A 51 -7.82 -3.05 -11.17
N LEU A 52 -8.53 -1.91 -11.31
CA LEU A 52 -8.65 -0.89 -10.27
C LEU A 52 -10.11 -0.72 -9.83
N GLY A 53 -10.33 -0.72 -8.52
CA GLY A 53 -11.64 -0.51 -7.90
C GLY A 53 -12.13 0.93 -7.95
N LEU A 54 -11.21 1.90 -8.01
CA LEU A 54 -11.51 3.33 -8.23
C LEU A 54 -10.72 3.86 -9.43
N PRO A 55 -11.18 4.94 -10.09
CA PRO A 55 -10.41 5.57 -11.16
C PRO A 55 -9.01 5.98 -10.66
N ALA A 56 -7.98 5.73 -11.46
CA ALA A 56 -6.60 6.12 -11.10
C ALA A 56 -6.50 7.64 -10.84
N ILE A 57 -5.82 8.04 -9.78
CA ILE A 57 -5.64 9.45 -9.43
C ILE A 57 -4.59 10.09 -10.34
N THR A 58 -4.99 11.06 -11.14
CA THR A 58 -4.12 11.90 -11.99
C THR A 58 -4.13 13.37 -11.56
N GLY A 59 -5.14 13.79 -10.77
CA GLY A 59 -5.26 15.15 -10.24
C GLY A 59 -4.58 15.36 -8.88
N ASP A 60 -4.90 16.48 -8.23
CA ASP A 60 -4.49 16.81 -6.85
C ASP A 60 -5.70 16.63 -5.92
N ILE A 61 -5.72 15.50 -5.20
CA ILE A 61 -6.89 15.04 -4.44
C ILE A 61 -6.51 14.79 -2.98
N THR A 62 -7.35 15.26 -2.06
CA THR A 62 -7.35 14.85 -0.66
C THR A 62 -8.64 14.12 -0.36
N ILE A 63 -8.57 12.91 0.20
CA ILE A 63 -9.73 12.18 0.72
C ILE A 63 -9.66 12.20 2.24
N LEU A 64 -10.61 12.91 2.85
CA LEU A 64 -10.87 12.87 4.28
C LEU A 64 -11.82 11.70 4.54
N GLY A 65 -11.25 10.56 4.91
CA GLY A 65 -12.00 9.32 5.13
C GLY A 65 -12.95 9.38 6.31
N ASN A 66 -12.71 10.26 7.28
CA ASN A 66 -13.56 10.38 8.46
C ASN A 66 -13.85 9.07 9.19
N ASP A 67 -12.83 8.22 9.30
CA ASP A 67 -12.88 6.91 9.95
C ASP A 67 -13.79 5.92 9.19
N ALA A 68 -13.99 6.16 7.88
CA ALA A 68 -14.69 5.27 6.98
C ALA A 68 -13.83 4.09 6.51
N ASP A 69 -14.50 3.07 5.99
CA ASP A 69 -13.90 1.90 5.36
C ASP A 69 -14.13 1.94 3.85
N LEU A 70 -13.05 1.84 3.08
CA LEU A 70 -13.07 1.51 1.66
C LEU A 70 -12.60 0.07 1.51
N ARG A 71 -13.51 -0.82 1.09
CA ARG A 71 -13.20 -2.24 0.99
C ARG A 71 -13.74 -2.85 -0.29
N ARG A 72 -13.05 -3.86 -0.79
CA ARG A 72 -13.53 -4.66 -1.90
C ARG A 72 -14.48 -5.75 -1.39
N TYR A 73 -15.61 -5.93 -2.07
CA TYR A 73 -16.53 -7.05 -1.89
C TYR A 73 -17.05 -7.49 -3.26
N SER A 74 -16.17 -8.12 -4.02
CA SER A 74 -16.40 -8.49 -5.41
C SER A 74 -15.89 -9.91 -5.67
N ASP A 75 -16.25 -10.47 -6.83
CA ASP A 75 -15.58 -11.62 -7.42
C ASP A 75 -14.49 -11.19 -8.42
N GLU A 76 -14.49 -9.93 -8.86
CA GLU A 76 -13.47 -9.36 -9.74
C GLU A 76 -12.18 -9.08 -8.98
N ASP A 77 -11.05 -9.23 -9.67
CA ASP A 77 -9.75 -8.92 -9.08
C ASP A 77 -9.35 -7.47 -9.32
N PHE A 78 -9.07 -6.73 -8.25
CA PHE A 78 -8.59 -5.35 -8.37
C PHE A 78 -7.86 -4.83 -7.14
N ALA A 79 -7.04 -3.81 -7.37
CA ALA A 79 -6.46 -2.97 -6.33
C ALA A 79 -7.40 -1.82 -5.99
N LEU A 80 -7.42 -1.38 -4.74
CA LEU A 80 -8.42 -0.40 -4.29
C LEU A 80 -8.14 1.00 -4.87
N ILE A 81 -6.88 1.44 -4.80
CA ILE A 81 -6.47 2.80 -5.18
C ILE A 81 -5.17 2.74 -5.98
N ALA A 82 -5.10 3.53 -7.05
CA ALA A 82 -3.86 3.80 -7.76
C ALA A 82 -3.64 5.31 -7.94
N VAL A 83 -2.38 5.74 -7.82
CA VAL A 83 -1.94 7.10 -8.12
C VAL A 83 -1.01 7.04 -9.33
N ALA A 84 -1.40 7.69 -10.43
CA ALA A 84 -0.63 7.72 -11.66
C ALA A 84 0.52 8.75 -11.60
N ASP A 85 1.40 8.70 -12.59
CA ASP A 85 2.46 9.71 -12.76
C ASP A 85 1.87 11.12 -12.84
N GLY A 86 2.41 12.05 -12.05
CA GLY A 86 1.91 13.42 -11.93
C GLY A 86 0.70 13.60 -11.00
N GLY A 87 0.03 12.49 -10.61
CA GLY A 87 -1.05 12.50 -9.63
C GLY A 87 -0.55 12.73 -8.20
N LYS A 88 -1.40 13.37 -7.39
CA LYS A 88 -1.15 13.60 -5.96
C LYS A 88 -2.38 13.18 -5.17
N LEU A 89 -2.16 12.32 -4.18
CA LEU A 89 -3.21 11.86 -3.29
C LEU A 89 -2.76 12.00 -1.84
N LYS A 90 -3.63 12.61 -1.03
CA LYS A 90 -3.59 12.48 0.42
C LYS A 90 -4.79 11.68 0.90
N LEU A 91 -4.55 10.64 1.68
CA LEU A 91 -5.57 9.88 2.41
C LEU A 91 -5.43 10.18 3.89
N GLU A 92 -6.54 10.53 4.54
CA GLU A 92 -6.59 10.75 5.99
C GLU A 92 -7.71 9.91 6.62
N ARG A 93 -7.41 9.18 7.69
CA ARG A 93 -8.43 8.48 8.53
C ARG A 93 -9.36 7.60 7.71
N ILE A 94 -8.79 6.61 7.03
CA ILE A 94 -9.54 5.64 6.23
C ILE A 94 -8.95 4.24 6.42
N THR A 95 -9.81 3.22 6.42
CA THR A 95 -9.40 1.82 6.29
C THR A 95 -9.45 1.41 4.82
N LEU A 96 -8.39 0.78 4.33
CA LEU A 96 -8.29 0.17 3.00
C LEU A 96 -8.20 -1.34 3.18
N ALA A 97 -9.24 -2.07 2.77
CA ALA A 97 -9.33 -3.50 3.05
C ALA A 97 -9.79 -4.39 1.88
N GLU A 98 -9.45 -5.67 1.98
CA GLU A 98 -9.95 -6.76 1.12
C GLU A 98 -9.57 -6.65 -0.37
N GLY A 99 -8.62 -5.77 -0.73
CA GLY A 99 -8.09 -5.66 -2.10
C GLY A 99 -7.37 -6.94 -2.54
N SER A 100 -7.71 -7.47 -3.71
CA SER A 100 -7.19 -8.77 -4.19
C SER A 100 -6.00 -8.67 -5.14
N ARG A 101 -5.74 -7.47 -5.67
CA ARG A 101 -4.51 -7.13 -6.39
C ARG A 101 -3.61 -6.20 -5.57
N GLY A 102 -3.80 -6.20 -4.24
CA GLY A 102 -3.21 -5.25 -3.30
C GLY A 102 -4.15 -4.11 -2.94
N ALA A 103 -3.73 -3.26 -2.02
CA ALA A 103 -4.49 -2.08 -1.62
C ALA A 103 -4.12 -0.85 -2.47
N LEU A 104 -2.82 -0.67 -2.74
CA LEU A 104 -2.28 0.59 -3.24
C LEU A 104 -1.20 0.37 -4.30
N VAL A 105 -1.33 1.12 -5.40
CA VAL A 105 -0.27 1.25 -6.42
C VAL A 105 0.07 2.73 -6.62
N ASN A 106 1.27 3.15 -6.23
CA ASN A 106 1.68 4.55 -6.32
C ASN A 106 2.79 4.76 -7.36
N ARG A 107 2.53 5.58 -8.37
CA ARG A 107 3.52 6.13 -9.31
C ARG A 107 3.71 7.65 -9.17
N GLY A 108 2.78 8.32 -8.48
CA GLY A 108 2.84 9.76 -8.23
C GLY A 108 3.33 10.11 -6.82
N VAL A 109 2.64 11.04 -6.17
CA VAL A 109 2.88 11.45 -4.78
C VAL A 109 1.71 11.01 -3.91
N LEU A 110 1.99 10.16 -2.92
CA LEU A 110 0.99 9.62 -2.00
C LEU A 110 1.38 9.91 -0.55
N GLU A 111 0.44 10.47 0.19
CA GLU A 111 0.52 10.67 1.63
C GLU A 111 -0.59 9.90 2.35
N LEU A 112 -0.22 9.09 3.33
CA LEU A 112 -1.13 8.35 4.21
C LEU A 112 -1.00 8.90 5.65
N ASP A 113 -2.09 9.45 6.19
CA ASP A 113 -2.22 9.95 7.57
C ASP A 113 -3.29 9.16 8.31
N ARG A 114 -2.92 8.42 9.37
CA ARG A 114 -3.89 7.62 10.16
C ARG A 114 -4.71 6.69 9.27
N VAL A 115 -4.05 6.03 8.33
CA VAL A 115 -4.64 5.05 7.42
C VAL A 115 -4.39 3.64 7.96
N ARG A 116 -5.38 2.77 7.82
CA ARG A 116 -5.24 1.33 8.08
C ARG A 116 -5.25 0.60 6.74
N VAL A 117 -4.22 -0.17 6.41
CA VAL A 117 -4.20 -1.08 5.26
C VAL A 117 -4.26 -2.50 5.78
N VAL A 118 -5.45 -3.10 5.75
CA VAL A 118 -5.74 -4.33 6.50
C VAL A 118 -6.51 -5.37 5.71
N ASP A 119 -6.33 -6.65 6.05
CA ASP A 119 -7.10 -7.76 5.49
C ASP A 119 -7.10 -7.82 3.95
N ASN A 120 -6.05 -7.33 3.30
CA ASN A 120 -5.91 -7.44 1.84
C ASN A 120 -5.34 -8.82 1.50
N ILE A 121 -5.98 -9.54 0.57
CA ILE A 121 -5.58 -10.89 0.15
C ILE A 121 -5.16 -10.86 -1.31
N ALA A 122 -3.89 -10.52 -1.53
CA ALA A 122 -3.26 -10.45 -2.83
C ALA A 122 -2.92 -11.83 -3.41
N LYS A 123 -3.23 -12.08 -4.68
CA LYS A 123 -2.82 -13.28 -5.42
C LYS A 123 -1.98 -12.94 -6.64
N ASN A 124 -0.85 -13.63 -6.82
CA ASN A 124 0.03 -13.48 -7.99
C ASN A 124 0.52 -12.03 -8.24
N VAL A 125 0.52 -11.17 -7.21
CA VAL A 125 1.08 -9.81 -7.22
C VAL A 125 2.26 -9.74 -6.25
N PRO A 126 3.21 -8.81 -6.44
CA PRO A 126 4.41 -8.76 -5.64
C PRO A 126 4.22 -8.05 -4.28
N ALA A 127 3.13 -7.30 -4.08
CA ALA A 127 2.91 -6.55 -2.84
C ALA A 127 1.44 -6.22 -2.54
N ILE A 128 1.18 -5.79 -1.30
CA ILE A 128 -0.07 -5.13 -0.90
C ILE A 128 0.01 -3.64 -1.22
N ILE A 129 1.19 -3.05 -1.03
CA ILE A 129 1.50 -1.68 -1.40
C ILE A 129 2.70 -1.69 -2.35
N GLU A 130 2.47 -1.26 -3.59
CA GLU A 130 3.54 -1.02 -4.56
C GLU A 130 3.85 0.48 -4.66
N ASN A 131 5.09 0.86 -4.41
CA ASN A 131 5.54 2.24 -4.53
C ASN A 131 6.64 2.40 -5.59
N TYR A 132 6.30 3.03 -6.70
CA TYR A 132 7.22 3.51 -7.73
C TYR A 132 7.53 5.01 -7.60
N GLY A 133 6.64 5.77 -6.95
CA GLY A 133 6.73 7.22 -6.78
C GLY A 133 7.27 7.65 -5.41
N GLN A 134 6.65 8.68 -4.84
CA GLN A 134 6.93 9.15 -3.48
C GLN A 134 5.78 8.76 -2.55
N LEU A 135 6.08 7.98 -1.52
CA LEU A 135 5.12 7.53 -0.53
C LEU A 135 5.56 7.96 0.88
N ARG A 136 4.72 8.74 1.55
CA ARG A 136 4.87 9.12 2.96
C ARG A 136 3.75 8.50 3.76
N ILE A 137 4.08 7.80 4.82
CA ILE A 137 3.13 7.11 5.69
C ILE A 137 3.41 7.55 7.13
N PHE A 138 2.42 8.12 7.80
CA PHE A 138 2.56 8.49 9.20
C PHE A 138 1.35 8.17 10.05
N ASP A 139 1.62 7.81 11.30
CA ASP A 139 0.60 7.45 12.29
C ASP A 139 -0.36 6.36 11.77
N SER A 140 0.15 5.45 10.94
CA SER A 140 -0.64 4.49 10.14
C SER A 140 -0.23 3.05 10.41
N GLU A 141 -1.08 2.11 10.01
CA GLU A 141 -0.93 0.68 10.26
C GLU A 141 -1.10 -0.12 8.96
N ILE A 142 -0.19 -1.06 8.72
CA ILE A 142 -0.28 -2.05 7.64
C ILE A 142 -0.28 -3.43 8.29
N SER A 143 -1.45 -4.07 8.40
CA SER A 143 -1.56 -5.30 9.19
C SER A 143 -2.50 -6.35 8.63
N TYR A 144 -2.29 -7.61 9.02
CA TYR A 144 -3.17 -8.74 8.66
C TYR A 144 -3.35 -8.93 7.14
N ASN A 145 -2.38 -8.49 6.33
CA ASN A 145 -2.45 -8.67 4.89
C ASN A 145 -1.76 -9.96 4.46
N GLN A 146 -2.26 -10.58 3.40
CA GLN A 146 -1.78 -11.84 2.85
C GLN A 146 -1.40 -11.69 1.37
N ILE A 147 -0.19 -12.12 1.02
CA ILE A 147 0.22 -12.34 -0.38
C ILE A 147 0.35 -13.84 -0.61
N ALA A 148 -0.50 -14.40 -1.46
CA ALA A 148 -0.56 -15.82 -1.75
C ALA A 148 0.16 -16.17 -3.06
N GLY A 149 1.17 -17.05 -2.97
CA GLY A 149 1.80 -17.70 -4.11
C GLY A 149 2.51 -16.76 -5.08
N THR A 150 3.20 -15.74 -4.57
CA THR A 150 3.95 -14.81 -5.43
C THR A 150 5.04 -15.52 -6.23
N GLN A 151 5.22 -15.07 -7.48
CA GLN A 151 6.18 -15.59 -8.46
C GLN A 151 7.28 -14.57 -8.79
N ARG A 152 7.35 -13.48 -8.04
CA ARG A 152 8.36 -12.42 -8.17
C ARG A 152 8.92 -12.08 -6.80
N ASP A 153 9.97 -11.26 -6.80
CA ASP A 153 10.44 -10.61 -5.57
C ASP A 153 9.27 -9.86 -4.91
N ALA A 154 9.12 -10.03 -3.61
CA ALA A 154 7.92 -9.61 -2.90
C ALA A 154 8.20 -9.04 -1.52
N GLY A 155 7.29 -8.18 -1.10
CA GLY A 155 7.17 -7.73 0.28
C GLY A 155 5.77 -7.19 0.51
N THR A 156 5.29 -7.15 1.76
CA THR A 156 4.00 -6.50 2.07
C THR A 156 3.97 -5.09 1.49
N VAL A 157 5.09 -4.38 1.66
CA VAL A 157 5.41 -3.16 0.93
C VAL A 157 6.59 -3.41 0.01
N LEU A 158 6.41 -3.13 -1.27
CA LEU A 158 7.47 -3.14 -2.27
C LEU A 158 7.78 -1.71 -2.70
N ASN A 159 9.01 -1.27 -2.44
CA ASN A 159 9.44 0.09 -2.72
C ASN A 159 10.51 0.13 -3.83
N TYR A 160 10.16 0.67 -4.99
CA TYR A 160 11.08 1.07 -6.04
C TYR A 160 11.44 2.55 -5.98
N GLY A 161 10.53 3.39 -5.46
CA GLY A 161 10.70 4.83 -5.38
C GLY A 161 11.25 5.30 -4.03
N ARG A 162 10.66 6.38 -3.49
CA ARG A 162 10.94 6.86 -2.14
C ARG A 162 9.81 6.48 -1.19
N LEU A 163 10.17 5.83 -0.09
CA LEU A 163 9.29 5.46 1.00
C LEU A 163 9.77 6.06 2.32
N GLU A 164 8.90 6.80 2.99
CA GLU A 164 9.12 7.32 4.34
C GLU A 164 8.00 6.86 5.28
N LEU A 165 8.34 6.12 6.34
CA LEU A 165 7.43 5.71 7.40
C LEU A 165 7.79 6.42 8.70
N VAL A 166 6.80 7.02 9.35
CA VAL A 166 6.99 7.77 10.61
C VAL A 166 5.90 7.45 11.62
N ARG A 167 6.25 6.96 12.82
CA ARG A 167 5.26 6.60 13.87
C ARG A 167 4.20 5.61 13.38
N SER A 168 4.62 4.64 12.58
CA SER A 168 3.74 3.69 11.92
C SER A 168 4.15 2.25 12.23
N SER A 169 3.28 1.30 11.91
CA SER A 169 3.56 -0.12 12.11
C SER A 169 3.27 -0.98 10.89
N ILE A 170 4.03 -2.07 10.75
CA ILE A 170 3.79 -3.16 9.79
C ILE A 170 3.72 -4.45 10.61
N GLU A 171 2.54 -5.04 10.73
CA GLU A 171 2.28 -6.07 11.74
C GLU A 171 1.48 -7.27 11.22
N SER A 172 1.84 -8.49 11.62
CA SER A 172 1.02 -9.67 11.37
C SER A 172 0.69 -9.92 9.89
N ASN A 173 1.57 -9.53 8.97
CA ASN A 173 1.40 -9.78 7.55
C ASN A 173 2.01 -11.13 7.16
N TRP A 174 1.47 -11.75 6.12
CA TRP A 174 1.89 -13.06 5.67
C TRP A 174 2.16 -13.09 4.17
N ILE A 175 3.25 -13.73 3.77
CA ILE A 175 3.65 -13.90 2.37
C ILE A 175 4.00 -15.37 2.14
N SER A 176 3.44 -15.94 1.08
CA SER A 176 3.89 -17.23 0.53
C SER A 176 4.37 -17.08 -0.91
N ARG A 177 5.33 -17.91 -1.30
CA ARG A 177 5.98 -17.92 -2.61
C ARG A 177 5.78 -19.26 -3.30
N ARG A 178 5.92 -19.27 -4.63
CA ARG A 178 5.94 -20.52 -5.43
C ARG A 178 7.34 -20.96 -5.88
N TYR A 179 8.34 -20.08 -5.80
CA TYR A 179 9.69 -20.35 -6.29
C TYR A 179 10.76 -19.84 -5.31
N ASP A 180 11.86 -20.60 -5.21
CA ASP A 180 12.94 -20.38 -4.25
C ASP A 180 13.92 -19.27 -4.63
N SER A 181 13.97 -18.89 -5.91
CA SER A 181 14.93 -17.91 -6.44
C SER A 181 14.55 -16.44 -6.19
N LEU A 182 13.51 -16.20 -5.39
CA LEU A 182 12.87 -14.89 -5.23
C LEU A 182 13.16 -14.30 -3.85
N ILE A 183 13.49 -13.01 -3.83
CA ILE A 183 13.65 -12.22 -2.61
C ILE A 183 12.29 -12.03 -1.96
N ALA A 184 12.18 -12.34 -0.67
CA ALA A 184 10.94 -12.15 0.08
C ALA A 184 11.22 -11.43 1.39
N ALA A 185 10.75 -10.19 1.49
CA ALA A 185 10.74 -9.47 2.74
C ALA A 185 9.39 -9.65 3.42
N SER A 186 9.34 -10.13 4.67
CA SER A 186 8.04 -10.31 5.33
C SER A 186 7.31 -8.98 5.58
N ALA A 187 8.02 -7.86 5.63
CA ALA A 187 7.43 -6.52 5.71
C ALA A 187 7.81 -5.63 4.50
N VAL A 188 9.07 -5.25 4.35
CA VAL A 188 9.48 -4.25 3.33
C VAL A 188 10.59 -4.79 2.44
N LEU A 189 10.30 -4.93 1.15
CA LEU A 189 11.33 -5.08 0.13
C LEU A 189 11.64 -3.71 -0.46
N ASN A 190 12.84 -3.21 -0.17
CA ASN A 190 13.32 -1.93 -0.67
C ASN A 190 14.34 -2.09 -1.79
N LEU A 191 14.04 -1.45 -2.92
CA LEU A 191 14.89 -1.31 -4.11
C LEU A 191 15.18 0.18 -4.43
N GLY A 192 14.58 1.11 -3.69
CA GLY A 192 14.75 2.56 -3.80
C GLY A 192 15.24 3.22 -2.51
N GLU A 193 14.68 4.38 -2.15
CA GLU A 193 14.99 5.07 -0.89
C GLU A 193 14.01 4.69 0.22
N LEU A 194 14.51 4.19 1.36
CA LEU A 194 13.72 3.87 2.54
C LEU A 194 14.16 4.70 3.75
N LYS A 195 13.21 5.40 4.37
CA LYS A 195 13.41 6.12 5.63
C LYS A 195 12.39 5.67 6.67
N LEU A 196 12.88 5.23 7.83
CA LEU A 196 12.05 4.81 8.96
C LEU A 196 12.33 5.68 10.19
N SER A 197 11.28 6.17 10.84
CA SER A 197 11.39 6.87 12.12
C SER A 197 10.30 6.46 13.08
N LYS A 198 10.65 5.90 14.24
CA LYS A 198 9.67 5.40 15.24
C LYS A 198 8.73 4.37 14.63
N VAL A 199 9.29 3.35 13.99
CA VAL A 199 8.53 2.32 13.27
C VAL A 199 8.61 1.00 14.04
N ARG A 200 7.48 0.30 14.14
CA ARG A 200 7.43 -1.08 14.65
C ARG A 200 7.14 -2.05 13.51
N VAL A 201 7.93 -3.09 13.38
CA VAL A 201 7.71 -4.19 12.44
C VAL A 201 7.67 -5.47 13.26
N ARG A 202 6.52 -6.11 13.35
CA ARG A 202 6.38 -7.31 14.18
C ARG A 202 5.48 -8.38 13.61
N GLU A 203 5.74 -9.62 13.98
CA GLU A 203 4.86 -10.76 13.66
C GLU A 203 4.61 -10.95 12.16
N ASN A 204 5.49 -10.42 11.29
CA ASN A 204 5.35 -10.62 9.85
C ASN A 204 6.05 -11.92 9.43
N THR A 205 5.36 -12.73 8.64
CA THR A 205 5.84 -14.02 8.17
C THR A 205 6.00 -14.03 6.64
N ALA A 206 7.17 -14.36 6.14
CA ALA A 206 7.37 -14.79 4.76
C ALA A 206 7.80 -16.27 4.81
N MET A 207 6.90 -17.17 4.40
CA MET A 207 7.17 -18.61 4.51
C MET A 207 8.45 -18.98 3.73
N PRO A 208 9.44 -19.60 4.41
CA PRO A 208 10.57 -20.21 3.75
C PRO A 208 10.14 -21.60 3.28
N GLU A 209 10.04 -21.84 1.97
CA GLU A 209 9.91 -23.24 1.55
C GLU A 209 11.28 -23.92 1.53
N LEU A 210 12.37 -23.37 0.97
CA LEU A 210 13.61 -24.16 0.86
C LEU A 210 14.98 -23.43 0.95
N VAL A 211 15.08 -22.09 0.99
CA VAL A 211 16.41 -21.38 1.07
C VAL A 211 16.38 -20.08 1.91
N GLU A 212 17.33 -19.95 2.84
CA GLU A 212 17.44 -18.85 3.82
C GLU A 212 18.17 -17.57 3.33
N THR A 213 18.88 -17.61 2.20
CA THR A 213 19.92 -16.60 1.92
C THR A 213 19.44 -15.23 1.44
N SER A 214 18.14 -15.05 1.19
CA SER A 214 17.55 -13.81 0.65
C SER A 214 16.26 -13.41 1.38
N LEU A 215 16.29 -13.53 2.70
CA LEU A 215 15.13 -13.45 3.58
C LEU A 215 15.41 -12.46 4.73
N GLY A 216 14.41 -11.67 5.11
CA GLY A 216 14.44 -10.75 6.25
C GLY A 216 13.10 -10.05 6.45
N ALA A 217 12.89 -9.42 7.61
CA ALA A 217 11.71 -8.58 7.81
C ALA A 217 11.76 -7.36 6.88
N ILE A 218 12.95 -6.77 6.77
CA ILE A 218 13.24 -5.66 5.85
C ILE A 218 14.43 -6.06 5.01
N ILE A 219 14.28 -6.06 3.69
CA ILE A 219 15.37 -6.34 2.76
C ILE A 219 15.66 -5.08 1.97
N ASN A 220 16.91 -4.64 1.99
CA ASN A 220 17.41 -3.55 1.16
C ASN A 220 18.28 -4.14 0.05
N ALA A 221 17.77 -4.21 -1.17
CA ALA A 221 18.41 -4.89 -2.29
C ALA A 221 18.89 -3.91 -3.37
N GLY A 222 19.90 -4.35 -4.14
CA GLY A 222 20.42 -3.58 -5.28
C GLY A 222 21.00 -2.22 -4.87
N ASN A 223 20.53 -1.16 -5.52
CA ASN A 223 20.96 0.23 -5.28
C ASN A 223 20.14 0.93 -4.17
N GLY A 224 19.30 0.19 -3.43
CA GLY A 224 18.46 0.75 -2.40
C GLY A 224 19.28 1.42 -1.29
N VAL A 225 18.80 2.57 -0.82
CA VAL A 225 19.39 3.31 0.32
C VAL A 225 18.43 3.25 1.49
N TYR A 226 18.95 3.02 2.69
CA TYR A 226 18.15 2.88 3.89
C TYR A 226 18.67 3.75 5.04
N GLN A 227 17.75 4.40 5.76
CA GLN A 227 18.01 5.12 7.00
C GLN A 227 16.92 4.79 8.02
N ALA A 228 17.29 4.50 9.27
CA ALA A 228 16.31 4.34 10.34
C ALA A 228 16.71 4.99 11.65
N SER A 229 15.69 5.41 12.39
CA SER A 229 15.78 5.90 13.76
C SER A 229 14.63 5.31 14.57
N GLN A 230 14.93 4.73 15.75
CA GLN A 230 13.91 4.12 16.61
C GLN A 230 13.05 3.06 15.88
N LEU A 231 13.71 2.16 15.14
CA LEU A 231 13.08 0.98 14.54
C LEU A 231 13.04 -0.15 15.56
N THR A 232 11.88 -0.79 15.71
CA THR A 232 11.68 -2.00 16.51
C THR A 232 11.31 -3.16 15.60
N LEU A 233 12.07 -4.26 15.66
CA LEU A 233 11.79 -5.52 14.96
C LEU A 233 11.51 -6.58 16.03
N GLU A 234 10.35 -7.24 15.97
CA GLU A 234 9.95 -8.24 16.97
C GLU A 234 9.19 -9.41 16.33
N ASN A 235 9.64 -10.64 16.56
CA ASN A 235 8.90 -11.86 16.20
C ASN A 235 8.57 -11.97 14.69
N ASN A 236 9.39 -11.41 13.80
CA ASN A 236 9.22 -11.64 12.37
C ASN A 236 9.88 -12.96 11.95
N GLU A 237 9.30 -13.60 10.94
CA GLU A 237 9.83 -14.79 10.28
C GLU A 237 9.94 -14.47 8.78
N PRO A 238 11.09 -14.64 8.11
CA PRO A 238 12.42 -14.96 8.64
C PRO A 238 12.89 -13.99 9.74
N VAL A 239 13.81 -14.46 10.59
CA VAL A 239 14.34 -13.74 11.78
C VAL A 239 14.57 -12.27 11.49
N ASP A 240 14.25 -11.43 12.48
CA ASP A 240 14.45 -9.97 12.59
C ASP A 240 15.81 -9.49 12.08
N THR A 241 15.96 -9.48 10.77
CA THR A 241 17.20 -9.12 10.08
C THR A 241 16.88 -8.05 9.06
N LEU A 242 17.76 -7.06 9.03
CA LEU A 242 17.87 -6.13 7.93
C LEU A 242 18.98 -6.65 7.03
N SER A 243 18.62 -7.26 5.91
CA SER A 243 19.60 -7.86 5.00
C SER A 243 19.87 -6.95 3.79
N ALA A 244 21.15 -6.75 3.49
CA ALA A 244 21.58 -6.15 2.23
C ALA A 244 21.75 -7.29 1.21
N ALA A 245 20.76 -7.51 0.35
CA ALA A 245 20.87 -8.54 -0.69
C ALA A 245 21.67 -7.98 -1.88
N ARG A 246 22.86 -8.54 -2.13
CA ARG A 246 23.54 -8.37 -3.42
C ARG A 246 22.81 -9.24 -4.44
N LEU A 247 22.23 -8.62 -5.46
CA LEU A 247 21.75 -9.34 -6.64
C LEU A 247 22.98 -10.02 -7.27
N VAL A 248 22.99 -11.35 -7.27
CA VAL A 248 23.97 -12.12 -8.06
C VAL A 248 23.43 -12.07 -9.49
N ASN A 249 24.16 -11.38 -10.38
CA ASN A 249 23.85 -11.25 -11.81
C ASN A 249 23.70 -12.60 -12.50
#